data_AF-A0A4T0VRH5-F1
#
_entry.id   AF-A0A4T0VRH5-F1
#
_cell.length_a   1.000
_cell.length_b   1.000
_cell.length_c   1.000
_cell.angle_alpha   90.00
_cell.angle_beta   90.00
_cell.angle_gamma   90.00
#
_symmetry.space_group_name_H-M   'P 1'
#
loop_
_entity.id
_entity.type
_entity.pdbx_description
1 polymer ?
#
loop_
_entity_poly.entity_id
_entity_poly.type
_entity_poly.pdbx_seq_one_letter_code
_entity_poly.pdbx_strand_id
1 'polypeptide(L)'
;MSGMPASLATTIAPPDELYLWVLDMVNVEEVGVIQEEYLRFAAANRKQVKRLVTPQRIEEVLRKLGAADHIVDEVLKPVREIRDVYANRDWKHLQSFLVWLYWVAAQLSHESVVLAVKMLLRMAADRAIHENADILTCHRHAMEGLVNSVEDGFWDDFCVEICSSLYHGFDKTSLRMLPLVCLPVTSPKLHELRRRLAVAFFLRDAALASEHPDDAISLHLVIARVKDSDFQVNNRTDYTDLKALVQLLDMAVDDGSFVHSKGGREHEAKFNAEIDDLARRLKAIWRGINDTGAANLARTEAKSVLEWVGERLNYSVRTRRPPTQSIFGDQGPSSAKKRRQQEFMHQFVHSRKNKPAETTVVGAESLPSEDDTCITALG
;
A
#
# COMPACT_ATOMS: atom_id res chain seq x y z
N MET A 1 10.28 -9.43 -40.50
CA MET A 1 10.59 -10.84 -40.21
C MET A 1 10.54 -11.09 -38.70
N SER A 2 9.40 -10.80 -38.06
CA SER A 2 9.23 -10.89 -36.60
C SER A 2 8.71 -12.28 -36.22
N GLY A 3 9.25 -12.90 -35.16
CA GLY A 3 8.74 -14.15 -34.59
C GLY A 3 9.40 -15.48 -35.04
N MET A 4 10.21 -15.48 -36.11
CA MET A 4 10.90 -16.70 -36.58
C MET A 4 11.89 -17.29 -35.56
N PRO A 5 12.73 -16.49 -34.85
CA PRO A 5 13.64 -17.05 -33.84
C PRO A 5 12.91 -17.66 -32.64
N ALA A 6 11.85 -17.02 -32.15
CA ALA A 6 11.08 -17.50 -30.99
C ALA A 6 10.27 -18.77 -31.30
N SER A 7 9.69 -18.86 -32.51
CA SER A 7 8.99 -20.07 -32.94
C SER A 7 9.95 -21.25 -33.12
N LEU A 8 11.17 -20.99 -33.61
CA LEU A 8 12.24 -21.99 -33.69
C LEU A 8 12.70 -22.42 -32.30
N ALA A 9 12.90 -21.52 -31.34
CA ALA A 9 13.31 -21.87 -29.97
C ALA A 9 12.27 -22.74 -29.23
N THR A 10 10.99 -22.58 -29.58
CA THR A 10 9.89 -23.40 -29.08
C THR A 10 9.91 -24.81 -29.68
N THR A 11 10.29 -24.91 -30.96
CA THR A 11 10.24 -26.15 -31.75
C THR A 11 11.51 -26.99 -31.63
N ILE A 12 12.66 -26.32 -31.59
CA ILE A 12 14.01 -26.88 -31.52
C ILE A 12 14.70 -26.15 -30.37
N ALA A 13 14.91 -26.84 -29.25
CA ALA A 13 15.61 -26.26 -28.12
C ALA A 13 17.03 -25.81 -28.57
N PRO A 14 17.38 -24.52 -28.45
CA PRO A 14 18.71 -24.04 -28.84
C PRO A 14 19.80 -24.64 -27.94
N PRO A 15 21.08 -24.62 -28.33
CA PRO A 15 22.16 -24.92 -27.39
C PRO A 15 22.09 -24.01 -26.16
N ASP A 16 22.41 -24.55 -24.98
CA ASP A 16 22.34 -23.80 -23.72
C ASP A 16 23.22 -22.55 -23.73
N GLU A 17 24.38 -22.64 -24.36
CA GLU A 17 25.32 -21.53 -24.56
C GLU A 17 24.66 -20.38 -25.33
N LEU A 18 23.89 -20.70 -26.38
CA LEU A 18 23.15 -19.70 -27.16
C LEU A 18 22.01 -19.09 -26.33
N TYR A 19 21.28 -19.91 -25.57
CA TYR A 19 20.24 -19.41 -24.67
C TYR A 19 20.80 -18.41 -23.64
N LEU A 20 21.89 -18.78 -22.98
CA LEU A 20 22.54 -17.95 -21.96
C LEU A 20 23.10 -16.65 -22.55
N TRP A 21 23.66 -16.73 -23.77
CA TRP A 21 24.10 -15.56 -24.50
C TRP A 21 22.93 -14.62 -24.85
N VAL A 22 21.81 -15.15 -25.37
CA VAL A 22 20.61 -14.34 -25.65
C VAL A 22 20.06 -13.69 -24.39
N LEU A 23 20.01 -14.42 -23.28
CA LEU A 23 19.60 -13.88 -21.99
C LEU A 23 20.51 -12.73 -21.52
N ASP A 24 21.81 -12.81 -21.77
CA ASP A 24 22.72 -11.71 -21.49
C ASP A 24 22.46 -10.51 -22.42
N MET A 25 22.14 -10.74 -23.70
CA MET A 25 21.84 -9.67 -24.66
C MET A 25 20.56 -8.90 -24.33
N VAL A 26 19.57 -9.53 -23.69
CA VAL A 26 18.36 -8.83 -23.19
C VAL A 26 18.71 -7.60 -22.36
N ASN A 27 19.80 -7.68 -21.60
CA ASN A 27 20.23 -6.67 -20.63
C ASN A 27 21.30 -5.71 -21.18
N VAL A 28 21.65 -5.80 -22.47
CA VAL A 28 22.68 -4.96 -23.09
C VAL A 28 22.17 -4.28 -24.36
N GLU A 29 21.24 -4.92 -25.09
CA GLU A 29 20.77 -4.45 -26.40
C GLU A 29 20.10 -3.06 -26.36
N GLU A 30 20.60 -2.15 -27.19
CA GLU A 30 20.12 -0.76 -27.27
C GLU A 30 18.96 -0.61 -28.25
N VAL A 31 18.82 -1.50 -29.23
CA VAL A 31 17.74 -1.43 -30.23
C VAL A 31 16.50 -2.15 -29.70
N GLY A 32 15.44 -1.38 -29.40
CA GLY A 32 14.22 -1.91 -28.76
C GLY A 32 13.56 -3.10 -29.49
N VAL A 33 13.52 -3.06 -30.83
CA VAL A 33 12.94 -4.14 -31.64
C VAL A 33 13.73 -5.45 -31.51
N ILE A 34 15.06 -5.37 -31.46
CA ILE A 34 15.93 -6.55 -31.32
C ILE A 34 15.83 -7.10 -29.89
N GLN A 35 15.83 -6.21 -28.91
CA GLN A 35 15.67 -6.56 -27.50
C GLN A 35 14.35 -7.31 -27.26
N GLU A 36 13.25 -6.89 -27.88
CA GLU A 36 11.97 -7.59 -27.79
C GLU A 36 12.03 -9.01 -28.37
N GLU A 37 12.73 -9.21 -29.49
CA GLU A 37 12.89 -10.56 -30.05
C GLU A 37 13.80 -11.44 -29.18
N TYR A 38 14.83 -10.88 -28.54
CA TYR A 38 15.62 -11.61 -27.53
C TYR A 38 14.80 -11.99 -26.31
N LEU A 39 13.95 -11.09 -25.81
CA LEU A 39 13.02 -11.38 -24.73
C LEU A 39 12.10 -12.55 -25.08
N ARG A 40 11.50 -12.52 -26.28
CA ARG A 40 10.60 -13.57 -26.76
C ARG A 40 11.33 -14.91 -26.89
N PHE A 41 12.56 -14.89 -27.41
CA PHE A 41 13.39 -16.08 -27.53
C PHE A 41 13.74 -16.66 -26.14
N ALA A 42 14.20 -15.82 -25.22
CA ALA A 42 14.60 -16.24 -23.87
C ALA A 42 13.43 -16.75 -23.00
N ALA A 43 12.18 -16.40 -23.36
CA ALA A 43 10.98 -16.87 -22.69
C ALA A 43 10.28 -18.05 -23.39
N ALA A 44 10.70 -18.41 -24.61
CA ALA A 44 10.00 -19.39 -25.45
C ALA A 44 10.06 -20.83 -24.91
N ASN A 45 11.22 -21.25 -24.37
CA ASN A 45 11.46 -22.64 -24.01
C ASN A 45 11.38 -22.89 -22.49
N ARG A 46 10.22 -23.39 -22.04
CA ARG A 46 9.94 -23.66 -20.62
C ARG A 46 10.92 -24.61 -19.95
N LYS A 47 11.38 -25.64 -20.67
CA LYS A 47 12.30 -26.64 -20.12
C LYS A 47 13.69 -26.05 -19.89
N GLN A 48 14.14 -25.19 -20.80
CA GLN A 48 15.43 -24.51 -20.66
C GLN A 48 15.38 -23.45 -19.58
N VAL A 49 14.33 -22.63 -19.55
CA VAL A 49 14.13 -21.62 -18.50
C VAL A 49 14.19 -22.28 -17.12
N LYS A 50 13.40 -23.34 -16.89
CA LYS A 50 13.39 -24.05 -15.61
C LYS A 50 14.75 -24.63 -15.19
N ARG A 51 15.57 -25.05 -16.16
CA ARG A 51 16.87 -25.70 -15.90
C ARG A 51 18.03 -24.70 -15.77
N LEU A 52 18.01 -23.63 -16.55
CA LEU A 52 19.13 -22.69 -16.69
C LEU A 52 18.94 -21.41 -15.86
N VAL A 53 17.70 -21.02 -15.54
CA VAL A 53 17.41 -19.83 -14.73
C VAL A 53 17.37 -20.21 -13.25
N THR A 54 18.54 -20.47 -12.70
CA THR A 54 18.74 -20.75 -11.27
C THR A 54 18.81 -19.46 -10.45
N PRO A 55 18.74 -19.53 -9.11
CA PRO A 55 18.94 -18.36 -8.25
C PRO A 55 20.27 -17.63 -8.53
N GLN A 56 21.36 -18.38 -8.71
CA GLN A 56 22.68 -17.81 -9.02
C GLN A 56 22.66 -17.03 -10.34
N ARG A 57 21.94 -17.53 -11.34
CA ARG A 57 21.84 -16.85 -12.64
C ARG A 57 21.07 -15.53 -12.54
N ILE A 58 20.02 -15.47 -11.71
CA ILE A 58 19.28 -14.24 -11.45
C ILE A 58 20.19 -13.20 -10.78
N GLU A 59 20.99 -13.60 -9.80
CA GLU A 59 21.98 -12.73 -9.16
C GLU A 59 23.04 -12.23 -10.13
N GLU A 60 23.56 -13.10 -11.00
CA GLU A 60 24.52 -12.70 -12.03
C GLU A 60 23.97 -11.62 -12.96
N VAL A 61 22.72 -11.77 -13.40
CA VAL A 61 22.06 -10.77 -14.25
C VAL A 61 21.87 -9.46 -13.49
N LEU A 62 21.39 -9.51 -12.24
CA LEU A 62 21.25 -8.31 -11.40
C LEU A 62 22.59 -7.61 -11.16
N ARG A 63 23.67 -8.36 -10.94
CA ARG A 63 25.03 -7.81 -10.79
C ARG A 63 25.48 -7.09 -12.06
N LYS A 64 25.21 -7.65 -13.24
CA LYS A 64 25.48 -6.99 -14.53
C LYS A 64 24.68 -5.71 -14.71
N LEU A 65 23.47 -5.64 -14.15
CA LEU A 65 22.65 -4.43 -14.10
C LEU A 65 23.12 -3.41 -13.04
N GLY A 66 24.17 -3.70 -12.28
CA GLY A 66 24.76 -2.81 -11.28
C GLY A 66 24.23 -3.01 -9.86
N ALA A 67 23.65 -4.18 -9.54
CA ALA A 67 23.36 -4.55 -8.17
C ALA A 67 24.66 -4.79 -7.38
N ALA A 68 24.68 -4.36 -6.12
CA ALA A 68 25.75 -4.67 -5.18
C ALA A 68 25.82 -6.18 -4.87
N ASP A 69 26.99 -6.65 -4.42
CA ASP A 69 27.12 -8.01 -3.92
C ASP A 69 26.41 -8.17 -2.56
N HIS A 70 25.95 -9.38 -2.24
CA HIS A 70 25.37 -9.76 -0.93
C HIS A 70 24.12 -8.98 -0.47
N ILE A 71 23.34 -8.39 -1.39
CA ILE A 71 22.11 -7.61 -1.06
C ILE A 71 21.10 -8.37 -0.19
N VAL A 72 21.01 -9.70 -0.33
CA VAL A 72 20.04 -10.52 0.42
C VAL A 72 20.37 -10.61 1.91
N ASP A 73 21.66 -10.51 2.26
CA ASP A 73 22.14 -10.72 3.62
C ASP A 73 22.41 -9.39 4.34
N GLU A 74 22.52 -8.30 3.60
CA GLU A 74 22.78 -6.98 4.16
C GLU A 74 21.53 -6.31 4.73
N VAL A 75 21.75 -5.62 5.85
CA VAL A 75 20.76 -4.73 6.46
C VAL A 75 20.85 -3.37 5.79
N LEU A 76 19.80 -3.00 5.07
CA LEU A 76 19.71 -1.73 4.36
C LEU A 76 19.55 -0.58 5.35
N LYS A 77 20.45 0.40 5.24
CA LYS A 77 20.48 1.60 6.10
C LYS A 77 20.33 2.86 5.25
N PRO A 78 19.59 3.88 5.72
CA PRO A 78 19.50 5.14 5.01
C PRO A 78 20.88 5.81 4.94
N VAL A 79 21.30 6.17 3.73
CA VAL A 79 22.50 6.98 3.52
C VAL A 79 22.10 8.46 3.53
N ARG A 80 22.86 9.30 4.22
CA ARG A 80 22.56 10.75 4.36
C ARG A 80 23.01 11.59 3.16
N GLU A 81 23.56 10.97 2.12
CA GLU A 81 24.11 11.69 0.97
C GLU A 81 23.00 12.09 0.00
N ILE A 82 22.88 13.40 -0.24
CA ILE A 82 22.03 13.99 -1.28
C ILE A 82 22.85 14.03 -2.58
N ARG A 83 23.29 12.85 -3.05
CA ARG A 83 23.86 12.73 -4.38
C ARG A 83 22.79 12.12 -5.26
N ASP A 84 22.62 12.68 -6.46
CA ASP A 84 21.86 12.00 -7.49
C ASP A 84 22.72 10.85 -8.03
N VAL A 85 22.67 9.71 -7.31
CA VAL A 85 23.44 8.50 -7.63
C VAL A 85 23.05 7.97 -9.01
N TYR A 86 21.87 8.32 -9.51
CA TYR A 86 21.30 7.81 -10.75
C TYR A 86 21.19 8.87 -11.85
N ALA A 87 21.91 10.00 -11.72
CA ALA A 87 21.92 11.05 -12.72
C ALA A 87 22.25 10.48 -14.11
N ASN A 88 21.33 10.67 -15.07
CA ASN A 88 21.43 10.18 -16.45
C ASN A 88 21.48 8.65 -16.60
N ARG A 89 21.07 7.87 -15.60
CA ARG A 89 21.01 6.41 -15.72
C ARG A 89 19.92 6.01 -16.71
N ASP A 90 20.29 5.19 -17.68
CA ASP A 90 19.32 4.50 -18.53
C ASP A 90 18.72 3.32 -17.75
N TRP A 91 17.39 3.29 -17.70
CA TRP A 91 16.61 2.28 -16.99
C TRP A 91 16.07 1.19 -17.91
N LYS A 92 16.30 1.31 -19.22
CA LYS A 92 15.81 0.39 -20.23
C LYS A 92 16.18 -1.07 -19.93
N HIS A 93 17.45 -1.33 -19.60
CA HIS A 93 17.92 -2.70 -19.34
C HIS A 93 17.23 -3.32 -18.11
N LEU A 94 17.00 -2.52 -17.06
CA LEU A 94 16.23 -2.97 -15.89
C LEU A 94 14.77 -3.26 -16.28
N GLN A 95 14.14 -2.38 -17.07
CA GLN A 95 12.76 -2.60 -17.53
C GLN A 95 12.65 -3.91 -18.33
N SER A 96 13.58 -4.15 -19.25
CA SER A 96 13.61 -5.39 -20.05
C SER A 96 13.80 -6.63 -19.19
N PHE A 97 14.67 -6.56 -18.17
CA PHE A 97 14.81 -7.64 -17.20
C PHE A 97 13.52 -7.92 -16.42
N LEU A 98 12.82 -6.88 -15.96
CA LEU A 98 11.55 -7.02 -15.25
C LEU A 98 10.45 -7.60 -16.14
N VAL A 99 10.36 -7.14 -17.39
CA VAL A 99 9.43 -7.70 -18.40
C VAL A 99 9.75 -9.17 -18.67
N TRP A 100 11.03 -9.52 -18.80
CA TRP A 100 11.46 -10.90 -18.96
C TRP A 100 11.05 -11.76 -17.78
N LEU A 101 11.33 -11.31 -16.54
CA LEU A 101 10.95 -12.01 -15.31
C LEU A 101 9.46 -12.31 -15.27
N TYR A 102 8.62 -11.34 -15.64
CA TYR A 102 7.17 -11.54 -15.76
C TYR A 102 6.82 -12.67 -16.74
N TRP A 103 7.44 -12.72 -17.92
CA TRP A 103 7.14 -13.74 -18.94
C TRP A 103 7.58 -15.15 -18.53
N VAL A 104 8.66 -15.26 -17.76
CA VAL A 104 9.21 -16.55 -17.33
C VAL A 104 8.71 -17.01 -15.97
N ALA A 105 8.02 -16.17 -15.20
CA ALA A 105 7.68 -16.41 -13.79
C ALA A 105 7.04 -17.78 -13.51
N ALA A 106 6.10 -18.22 -14.37
CA ALA A 106 5.42 -19.52 -14.24
C ALA A 106 6.31 -20.74 -14.54
N GLN A 107 7.52 -20.53 -15.03
CA GLN A 107 8.45 -21.57 -15.48
C GLN A 107 9.65 -21.71 -14.53
N LEU A 108 9.83 -20.74 -13.63
CA LEU A 108 10.94 -20.72 -12.67
C LEU A 108 10.76 -21.79 -11.59
N SER A 109 11.89 -22.19 -10.99
CA SER A 109 11.87 -23.00 -9.77
C SER A 109 11.35 -22.18 -8.59
N HIS A 110 10.82 -22.84 -7.56
CA HIS A 110 10.38 -22.17 -6.33
C HIS A 110 11.50 -21.31 -5.71
N GLU A 111 12.72 -21.85 -5.62
CA GLU A 111 13.90 -21.13 -5.11
C GLU A 111 14.21 -19.86 -5.93
N SER A 112 14.11 -19.95 -7.26
CA SER A 112 14.32 -18.80 -8.16
C SER A 112 13.23 -17.73 -7.96
N VAL A 113 11.97 -18.14 -7.75
CA VAL A 113 10.86 -17.21 -7.47
C VAL A 113 11.06 -16.51 -6.13
N VAL A 114 11.39 -17.26 -5.08
CA VAL A 114 11.69 -16.72 -3.74
C VAL A 114 12.80 -15.67 -3.82
N LEU A 115 13.93 -16.00 -4.44
CA LEU A 115 15.04 -15.06 -4.60
C LEU A 115 14.61 -13.81 -5.38
N ALA A 116 13.95 -13.99 -6.53
CA ALA A 116 13.51 -12.88 -7.36
C ALA A 116 12.59 -11.94 -6.59
N VAL A 117 11.61 -12.48 -5.84
CA VAL A 117 10.69 -11.69 -5.02
C VAL A 117 11.43 -10.95 -3.90
N LYS A 118 12.37 -11.60 -3.19
CA LYS A 118 13.22 -10.93 -2.19
C LYS A 118 13.97 -9.74 -2.78
N MET A 119 14.57 -9.92 -3.97
CA MET A 119 15.32 -8.87 -4.65
C MET A 119 14.41 -7.72 -5.10
N LEU A 120 13.25 -8.02 -5.69
CA LEU A 120 12.31 -6.99 -6.13
C LEU A 120 11.72 -6.21 -4.94
N LEU A 121 11.42 -6.88 -3.82
CA LEU A 121 10.96 -6.21 -2.61
C LEU A 121 12.04 -5.33 -2.00
N ARG A 122 13.31 -5.78 -1.97
CA ARG A 122 14.43 -4.93 -1.53
C ARG A 122 14.67 -3.74 -2.46
N MET A 123 14.57 -3.96 -3.78
CA MET A 123 14.69 -2.91 -4.79
C MET A 123 13.64 -1.81 -4.61
N ALA A 124 12.43 -2.16 -4.16
CA ALA A 124 11.39 -1.20 -3.84
C ALA A 124 11.73 -0.26 -2.67
N ALA A 125 12.77 -0.53 -1.86
CA ALA A 125 13.24 0.45 -0.89
C ALA A 125 13.96 1.65 -1.54
N ASP A 126 14.35 1.54 -2.81
CA ASP A 126 14.92 2.63 -3.57
C ASP A 126 13.83 3.57 -4.10
N ARG A 127 14.08 4.88 -3.98
CA ARG A 127 13.17 5.92 -4.49
C ARG A 127 13.09 5.93 -6.00
N ALA A 128 14.13 5.48 -6.71
CA ALA A 128 14.13 5.41 -8.16
C ALA A 128 12.96 4.58 -8.72
N ILE A 129 12.54 3.53 -8.00
CA ILE A 129 11.37 2.71 -8.37
C ILE A 129 10.08 3.51 -8.25
N HIS A 130 9.95 4.39 -7.25
CA HIS A 130 8.76 5.17 -7.01
C HIS A 130 8.66 6.42 -7.90
N GLU A 131 9.80 7.01 -8.25
CA GLU A 131 9.89 8.23 -9.03
C GLU A 131 9.76 7.97 -10.54
N ASN A 132 10.09 6.75 -11.00
CA ASN A 132 9.98 6.36 -12.41
C ASN A 132 8.77 5.43 -12.64
N ALA A 133 7.72 5.99 -13.27
CA ALA A 133 6.46 5.29 -13.52
C ALA A 133 6.60 4.05 -14.43
N ASP A 134 7.52 4.07 -15.40
CA ASP A 134 7.73 2.96 -16.33
C ASP A 134 8.38 1.77 -15.62
N ILE A 135 9.37 2.03 -14.77
CA ILE A 135 10.00 0.99 -13.95
C ILE A 135 9.00 0.45 -12.93
N LEU A 136 8.25 1.32 -12.26
CA LEU A 136 7.23 0.90 -11.29
C LEU A 136 6.21 -0.05 -11.93
N THR A 137 5.80 0.24 -13.16
CA THR A 137 4.85 -0.60 -13.90
C THR A 137 5.45 -1.98 -14.21
N CYS A 138 6.68 -2.02 -14.73
CA CYS A 138 7.38 -3.28 -15.00
C CYS A 138 7.63 -4.09 -13.72
N HIS A 139 8.02 -3.42 -12.63
CA HIS A 139 8.25 -4.01 -11.31
C HIS A 139 6.98 -4.67 -10.77
N ARG A 140 5.85 -3.98 -10.83
CA ARG A 140 4.55 -4.51 -10.40
C ARG A 140 4.10 -5.72 -11.21
N HIS A 141 4.28 -5.70 -12.53
CA HIS A 141 3.97 -6.86 -13.37
C HIS A 141 4.90 -8.06 -13.06
N ALA A 142 6.19 -7.83 -12.88
CA ALA A 142 7.12 -8.88 -12.48
C ALA A 142 6.72 -9.51 -11.13
N MET A 143 6.42 -8.66 -10.13
CA MET A 143 5.91 -9.09 -8.83
C MET A 143 4.63 -9.93 -8.95
N GLU A 144 3.67 -9.48 -9.76
CA GLU A 144 2.42 -10.18 -10.00
C GLU A 144 2.64 -11.56 -10.63
N GLY A 145 3.46 -11.65 -11.69
CA GLY A 145 3.77 -12.91 -12.33
C GLY A 145 4.44 -13.91 -11.38
N LEU A 146 5.41 -13.44 -10.59
CA LEU A 146 6.18 -14.26 -9.65
C LEU A 146 5.32 -14.74 -8.47
N VAL A 147 4.55 -13.85 -7.84
CA VAL A 147 3.72 -14.22 -6.68
C VAL A 147 2.58 -15.13 -7.10
N ASN A 148 1.97 -14.90 -8.26
CA ASN A 148 0.90 -15.76 -8.77
C ASN A 148 1.41 -17.14 -9.25
N SER A 149 2.71 -17.32 -9.51
CA SER A 149 3.27 -18.61 -9.89
C SER A 149 3.60 -19.53 -8.71
N VAL A 150 3.58 -19.02 -7.48
CA VAL A 150 3.79 -19.84 -6.27
C VAL A 150 2.61 -20.79 -6.10
N GLU A 151 2.87 -22.09 -5.96
CA GLU A 151 1.84 -23.10 -5.71
C GLU A 151 1.28 -22.98 -4.28
N ASP A 152 -0.01 -23.27 -4.09
CA ASP A 152 -0.69 -23.09 -2.81
C ASP A 152 -0.04 -23.89 -1.67
N GLY A 153 0.51 -25.07 -1.96
CA GLY A 153 1.18 -25.92 -0.97
C GLY A 153 2.48 -25.36 -0.41
N PHE A 154 3.10 -24.38 -1.07
CA PHE A 154 4.32 -23.70 -0.62
C PHE A 154 4.05 -22.26 -0.19
N TRP A 155 2.78 -21.83 -0.16
CA TRP A 155 2.42 -20.43 0.04
C TRP A 155 2.81 -19.88 1.41
N ASP A 156 2.52 -20.63 2.47
CA ASP A 156 2.81 -20.19 3.83
C ASP A 156 4.33 -20.10 4.10
N ASP A 157 5.08 -21.12 3.67
CA ASP A 157 6.55 -21.13 3.75
C ASP A 157 7.16 -19.98 2.96
N PHE A 158 6.65 -19.72 1.74
CA PHE A 158 7.04 -18.57 0.93
C PHE A 158 6.80 -17.26 1.68
N CYS A 159 5.61 -17.04 2.24
CA CYS A 159 5.28 -15.82 2.97
C CYS A 159 6.19 -15.61 4.20
N VAL A 160 6.48 -16.67 4.96
CA VAL A 160 7.41 -16.62 6.10
C VAL A 160 8.81 -16.26 5.65
N GLU A 161 9.30 -16.88 4.58
CA GLU A 161 10.65 -16.65 4.09
C GLU A 161 10.83 -15.22 3.57
N ILE A 162 9.85 -14.70 2.83
CA ILE A 162 9.84 -13.30 2.39
C ILE A 162 9.76 -12.35 3.59
N CYS A 163 8.89 -12.63 4.56
CA CYS A 163 8.73 -11.79 5.75
C CYS A 163 10.01 -11.73 6.57
N SER A 164 10.63 -12.88 6.86
CA SER A 164 11.88 -12.99 7.61
C SER A 164 13.01 -12.21 6.92
N SER A 165 13.13 -12.37 5.60
CA SER A 165 14.10 -11.65 4.77
C SER A 165 13.96 -10.13 4.88
N LEU A 166 12.74 -9.59 4.80
CA LEU A 166 12.51 -8.15 4.93
C LEU A 166 12.63 -7.66 6.37
N TYR A 167 12.20 -8.47 7.35
CA TYR A 167 12.27 -8.11 8.76
C TYR A 167 13.71 -7.91 9.22
N HIS A 168 14.62 -8.78 8.78
CA HIS A 168 16.05 -8.67 9.04
C HIS A 168 16.77 -7.73 8.07
N GLY A 169 16.26 -7.55 6.86
CA GLY A 169 16.84 -6.66 5.86
C GLY A 169 16.67 -5.16 6.12
N PHE A 170 15.77 -4.75 7.02
CA PHE A 170 15.48 -3.34 7.29
C PHE A 170 15.43 -3.02 8.79
N ASP A 171 16.20 -2.02 9.21
CA ASP A 171 16.26 -1.57 10.62
C ASP A 171 15.07 -0.71 11.04
N LYS A 172 14.45 0.02 10.10
CA LYS A 172 13.39 0.99 10.38
C LYS A 172 12.05 0.59 9.79
N THR A 173 10.97 0.88 10.51
CA THR A 173 9.59 0.65 10.03
C THR A 173 9.30 1.44 8.76
N SER A 174 9.79 2.68 8.67
CA SER A 174 9.66 3.50 7.46
C SER A 174 10.28 2.88 6.22
N LEU A 175 11.37 2.12 6.36
CA LEU A 175 11.97 1.38 5.24
C LEU A 175 11.17 0.11 4.90
N ARG A 176 10.73 -0.64 5.92
CA ARG A 176 9.88 -1.84 5.75
C ARG A 176 8.57 -1.55 5.05
N MET A 177 8.09 -0.31 5.13
CA MET A 177 6.88 0.12 4.42
C MET A 177 7.04 0.28 2.92
N LEU A 178 8.23 0.62 2.42
CA LEU A 178 8.43 0.92 1.00
C LEU A 178 8.10 -0.28 0.10
N PRO A 179 8.58 -1.51 0.40
CA PRO A 179 8.18 -2.69 -0.37
C PRO A 179 6.67 -2.92 -0.40
N LEU A 180 5.98 -2.67 0.72
CA LEU A 180 4.53 -2.89 0.85
C LEU A 180 3.70 -1.87 0.05
N VAL A 181 4.19 -0.65 -0.10
CA VAL A 181 3.55 0.39 -0.93
C VAL A 181 3.75 0.10 -2.43
N CYS A 182 4.87 -0.53 -2.80
CA CYS A 182 5.12 -0.96 -4.18
C CYS A 182 4.28 -2.18 -4.57
N LEU A 183 4.00 -3.10 -3.64
CA LEU A 183 3.22 -4.30 -3.90
C LEU A 183 1.84 -3.96 -4.49
N PRO A 184 1.52 -4.43 -5.71
CA PRO A 184 0.21 -4.23 -6.29
C PRO A 184 -0.83 -5.07 -5.53
N VAL A 185 -2.10 -4.64 -5.57
CA VAL A 185 -3.24 -5.40 -5.02
C VAL A 185 -4.12 -5.95 -6.14
N THR A 186 -3.51 -6.28 -7.28
CA THR A 186 -4.20 -6.72 -8.50
C THR A 186 -4.63 -8.18 -8.46
N SER A 187 -3.97 -9.02 -7.64
CA SER A 187 -4.34 -10.41 -7.43
C SER A 187 -4.61 -10.72 -5.95
N PRO A 188 -5.43 -11.74 -5.64
CA PRO A 188 -5.68 -12.16 -4.26
C PRO A 188 -4.41 -12.53 -3.51
N LYS A 189 -3.48 -13.29 -4.14
CA LYS A 189 -2.22 -13.67 -3.51
C LYS A 189 -1.32 -12.49 -3.18
N LEU A 190 -1.26 -11.49 -4.06
CA LEU A 190 -0.48 -10.27 -3.80
C LEU A 190 -1.09 -9.45 -2.66
N HIS A 191 -2.42 -9.32 -2.66
CA HIS A 191 -3.14 -8.64 -1.59
C HIS A 191 -2.92 -9.35 -0.24
N GLU A 192 -3.02 -10.68 -0.23
CA GLU A 192 -2.78 -11.51 0.95
C GLU A 192 -1.32 -11.41 1.44
N LEU A 193 -0.32 -11.51 0.55
CA LEU A 193 1.08 -11.33 0.89
C LEU A 193 1.32 -9.95 1.53
N ARG A 194 0.77 -8.88 0.92
CA ARG A 194 0.88 -7.52 1.46
C ARG A 194 0.28 -7.43 2.86
N ARG A 195 -0.87 -8.07 3.09
CA ARG A 195 -1.53 -8.11 4.41
C ARG A 195 -0.73 -8.92 5.43
N ARG A 196 -0.24 -10.13 5.08
CA ARG A 196 0.61 -10.95 5.97
C ARG A 196 1.86 -10.20 6.42
N LEU A 197 2.55 -9.54 5.48
CA LEU A 197 3.71 -8.69 5.80
C LEU A 197 3.33 -7.51 6.70
N ALA A 198 2.20 -6.85 6.41
CA ALA A 198 1.72 -5.73 7.22
C ALA A 198 1.41 -6.15 8.67
N VAL A 199 0.70 -7.28 8.85
CA VAL A 199 0.39 -7.86 10.17
C VAL A 199 1.67 -8.18 10.94
N ALA A 200 2.59 -8.91 10.30
CA ALA A 200 3.85 -9.31 10.92
C ALA A 200 4.70 -8.11 11.35
N PHE A 201 4.84 -7.09 10.49
CA PHE A 201 5.62 -5.89 10.81
C PHE A 201 4.93 -5.01 11.85
N PHE A 202 3.61 -4.90 11.80
CA PHE A 202 2.82 -4.11 12.75
C PHE A 202 2.91 -4.70 14.17
N LEU A 203 2.69 -6.01 14.30
CA LEU A 203 2.71 -6.74 15.57
C LEU A 203 4.13 -7.12 16.02
N ARG A 204 5.15 -6.89 15.17
CA ARG A 204 6.57 -7.18 15.43
C ARG A 204 6.83 -8.68 15.62
N ASP A 205 6.12 -9.50 14.88
CA ASP A 205 6.26 -10.94 14.91
C ASP A 205 6.26 -11.50 13.48
N ALA A 206 7.43 -11.94 13.03
CA ALA A 206 7.60 -12.52 11.69
C ALA A 206 6.92 -13.88 11.54
N ALA A 207 6.63 -14.60 12.63
CA ALA A 207 5.98 -15.90 12.58
C ALA A 207 4.53 -15.81 12.07
N LEU A 208 3.87 -14.66 12.28
CA LEU A 208 2.50 -14.40 11.82
C LEU A 208 2.35 -14.40 10.30
N ALA A 209 3.45 -14.34 9.54
CA ALA A 209 3.40 -14.47 8.08
C ALA A 209 3.04 -15.89 7.60
N SER A 210 3.13 -16.90 8.49
CA SER A 210 2.71 -18.27 8.20
C SER A 210 1.19 -18.45 8.20
N GLU A 211 0.47 -17.54 8.85
CA GLU A 211 -0.98 -17.63 9.02
C GLU A 211 -1.71 -16.73 8.02
N HIS A 212 -2.93 -17.10 7.67
CA HIS A 212 -3.80 -16.21 6.90
C HIS A 212 -4.10 -14.96 7.74
N PRO A 213 -4.06 -13.74 7.16
CA PRO A 213 -4.16 -12.50 7.93
C PRO A 213 -5.47 -12.38 8.70
N ASP A 214 -6.54 -13.02 8.22
CA ASP A 214 -7.85 -13.00 8.88
C ASP A 214 -7.91 -13.86 10.16
N ASP A 215 -7.02 -14.85 10.29
CA ASP A 215 -6.91 -15.67 11.50
C ASP A 215 -5.88 -15.09 12.48
N ALA A 216 -4.81 -14.48 11.94
CA ALA A 216 -3.70 -13.94 12.71
C ALA A 216 -4.04 -12.63 13.45
N ILE A 217 -5.00 -11.84 12.95
CA ILE A 217 -5.30 -10.49 13.49
C ILE A 217 -6.69 -10.42 14.13
N SER A 218 -6.79 -9.65 15.22
CA SER A 218 -8.06 -9.20 15.77
C SER A 218 -8.02 -7.72 16.12
N LEU A 219 -9.17 -7.04 16.11
CA LEU A 219 -9.24 -5.62 16.48
C LEU A 219 -8.74 -5.36 17.90
N HIS A 220 -8.94 -6.31 18.82
CA HIS A 220 -8.42 -6.20 20.18
C HIS A 220 -6.88 -6.13 20.19
N LEU A 221 -6.20 -6.96 19.41
CA LEU A 221 -4.74 -6.91 19.26
C LEU A 221 -4.28 -5.59 18.65
N VAL A 222 -4.99 -5.09 17.62
CA VAL A 222 -4.69 -3.79 17.01
C VAL A 222 -4.84 -2.65 18.02
N ILE A 223 -5.95 -2.63 18.77
CA ILE A 223 -6.22 -1.63 19.80
C ILE A 223 -5.17 -1.70 20.92
N ALA A 224 -4.74 -2.91 21.32
CA ALA A 224 -3.68 -3.08 22.30
C ALA A 224 -2.35 -2.51 21.79
N ARG A 225 -1.97 -2.85 20.54
CA ARG A 225 -0.74 -2.38 19.89
C ARG A 225 -0.65 -0.86 19.76
N VAL A 226 -1.79 -0.18 19.50
CA VAL A 226 -1.85 1.29 19.42
C VAL A 226 -1.59 1.98 20.78
N LYS A 227 -1.64 1.25 21.91
CA LYS A 227 -1.32 1.82 23.24
C LYS A 227 0.18 1.84 23.54
N ASP A 228 0.99 1.14 22.75
CA ASP A 228 2.42 1.04 22.95
C ASP A 228 3.13 2.38 22.79
N SER A 229 4.36 2.46 23.30
CA SER A 229 5.17 3.67 23.30
C SER A 229 5.41 4.28 21.92
N ASP A 230 5.40 3.48 20.85
CA ASP A 230 5.67 3.98 19.49
C ASP A 230 4.57 4.90 18.96
N PHE A 231 3.36 4.77 19.51
CA PHE A 231 2.20 5.62 19.17
C PHE A 231 2.06 6.83 20.12
N GLN A 232 2.88 6.90 21.17
CA GLN A 232 2.84 8.00 22.13
C GLN A 232 3.69 9.17 21.62
N VAL A 233 2.99 10.22 21.17
CA VAL A 233 3.62 11.46 20.67
C VAL A 233 4.39 12.15 21.80
N ASN A 234 5.70 12.28 21.63
CA ASN A 234 6.61 12.93 22.56
C ASN A 234 7.70 13.69 21.78
N ASN A 235 8.59 14.37 22.49
CA ASN A 235 9.63 15.21 21.88
C ASN A 235 10.66 14.43 21.06
N ARG A 236 10.74 13.10 21.20
CA ARG A 236 11.66 12.21 20.50
C ARG A 236 10.97 11.37 19.41
N THR A 237 9.69 11.60 19.14
CA THR A 237 8.93 10.84 18.14
C THR A 237 9.51 11.06 16.74
N ASP A 238 9.88 9.95 16.08
CA ASP A 238 10.15 9.93 14.64
C ASP A 238 8.81 9.86 13.91
N TYR A 239 8.39 10.99 13.33
CA TYR A 239 7.10 11.10 12.64
C TYR A 239 7.07 10.32 11.32
N THR A 240 8.22 10.03 10.71
CA THR A 240 8.30 9.19 9.52
C THR A 240 8.01 7.74 9.87
N ASP A 241 8.55 7.25 11.00
CA ASP A 241 8.22 5.91 11.50
C ASP A 241 6.78 5.83 12.05
N LEU A 242 6.27 6.89 12.69
CA LEU A 242 4.85 6.93 13.11
C LEU A 242 3.91 6.84 11.90
N LYS A 243 4.17 7.60 10.84
CA LYS A 243 3.43 7.52 9.57
C LYS A 243 3.43 6.09 9.05
N ALA A 244 4.61 5.47 8.98
CA ALA A 244 4.78 4.10 8.53
C ALA A 244 4.00 3.09 9.38
N LEU A 245 4.02 3.22 10.71
CA LEU A 245 3.24 2.37 11.62
C LEU A 245 1.73 2.49 11.40
N VAL A 246 1.23 3.70 11.14
CA VAL A 246 -0.19 3.92 10.85
C VAL A 246 -0.56 3.33 9.49
N GLN A 247 0.33 3.37 8.50
CA GLN A 247 0.12 2.69 7.21
C GLN A 247 0.20 1.16 7.33
N LEU A 248 1.03 0.61 8.23
CA LEU A 248 1.01 -0.83 8.53
C LEU A 248 -0.32 -1.23 9.16
N LEU A 249 -0.80 -0.46 10.14
CA LEU A 249 -2.11 -0.68 10.77
C LEU A 249 -3.22 -0.67 9.72
N ASP A 250 -3.18 0.31 8.83
CA ASP A 250 -4.10 0.47 7.71
C ASP A 250 -4.20 -0.79 6.85
N MET A 251 -3.06 -1.31 6.40
CA MET A 251 -2.97 -2.50 5.57
C MET A 251 -3.31 -3.78 6.32
N ALA A 252 -3.01 -3.85 7.63
CA ALA A 252 -3.33 -5.00 8.46
C ALA A 252 -4.85 -5.12 8.71
N VAL A 253 -5.52 -3.99 8.98
CA VAL A 253 -6.98 -3.93 9.14
C VAL A 253 -7.71 -4.09 7.80
N ASP A 254 -7.15 -3.54 6.73
CA ASP A 254 -7.68 -3.60 5.36
C ASP A 254 -9.16 -3.15 5.27
N ASP A 255 -10.07 -4.04 4.86
CA ASP A 255 -11.51 -3.83 4.78
C ASP A 255 -12.29 -4.30 6.03
N GLY A 256 -11.61 -4.92 7.00
CA GLY A 256 -12.22 -5.52 8.18
C GLY A 256 -12.93 -6.86 7.93
N SER A 257 -12.70 -7.49 6.77
CA SER A 257 -13.33 -8.76 6.37
C SER A 257 -13.04 -9.93 7.30
N PHE A 258 -11.94 -9.90 8.05
CA PHE A 258 -11.61 -10.90 9.09
C PHE A 258 -12.67 -11.05 10.19
N VAL A 259 -13.67 -10.16 10.23
CA VAL A 259 -14.78 -10.23 11.19
C VAL A 259 -16.08 -10.80 10.56
N HIS A 260 -16.08 -11.25 9.30
CA HIS A 260 -17.34 -11.56 8.60
C HIS A 260 -17.93 -13.00 8.74
N SER A 261 -19.22 -13.00 9.10
CA SER A 261 -20.32 -13.88 8.60
C SER A 261 -20.99 -14.91 9.53
N LYS A 262 -20.77 -14.89 10.85
CA LYS A 262 -21.58 -15.75 11.78
C LYS A 262 -22.16 -15.05 13.02
N GLY A 263 -21.92 -13.75 13.18
CA GLY A 263 -22.40 -12.99 14.34
C GLY A 263 -23.69 -12.23 14.05
N GLY A 264 -24.71 -12.42 14.90
CA GLY A 264 -25.94 -11.61 14.85
C GLY A 264 -25.70 -10.11 15.12
N ARG A 265 -26.79 -9.34 15.25
CA ARG A 265 -26.76 -7.88 15.47
C ARG A 265 -25.84 -7.43 16.63
N GLU A 266 -25.65 -8.25 17.65
CA GLU A 266 -24.78 -7.95 18.79
C GLU A 266 -23.29 -7.96 18.43
N HIS A 267 -22.86 -8.91 17.58
CA HIS A 267 -21.47 -8.96 17.10
C HIS A 267 -21.16 -7.76 16.20
N GLU A 268 -22.10 -7.38 15.34
CA GLU A 268 -21.99 -6.18 14.52
C GLU A 268 -21.85 -4.92 15.38
N ALA A 269 -22.64 -4.81 16.46
CA ALA A 269 -22.56 -3.69 17.39
C ALA A 269 -21.22 -3.65 18.13
N LYS A 270 -20.71 -4.80 18.57
CA LYS A 270 -19.40 -4.92 19.24
C LYS A 270 -18.26 -4.53 18.29
N PHE A 271 -18.25 -5.08 17.08
CA PHE A 271 -17.27 -4.74 16.05
C PHE A 271 -17.24 -3.24 15.77
N ASN A 272 -18.40 -2.64 15.53
CA ASN A 272 -18.48 -1.20 15.30
C ASN A 272 -18.00 -0.39 16.51
N ALA A 273 -18.27 -0.84 17.74
CA ALA A 273 -17.77 -0.18 18.94
C ALA A 273 -16.23 -0.28 19.08
N GLU A 274 -15.62 -1.38 18.66
CA GLU A 274 -14.17 -1.56 18.62
C GLU A 274 -13.53 -0.67 17.55
N ILE A 275 -14.12 -0.58 16.36
CA ILE A 275 -13.71 0.37 15.31
C ILE A 275 -13.82 1.82 15.81
N ASP A 276 -14.92 2.17 16.47
CA ASP A 276 -15.13 3.50 17.05
C ASP A 276 -14.09 3.80 18.16
N ASP A 277 -13.63 2.79 18.93
CA ASP A 277 -12.54 2.94 19.90
C ASP A 277 -11.18 3.15 19.22
N LEU A 278 -10.87 2.36 18.19
CA LEU A 278 -9.64 2.50 17.41
C LEU A 278 -9.55 3.88 16.76
N ALA A 279 -10.61 4.32 16.08
CA ALA A 279 -10.69 5.64 15.45
C ALA A 279 -10.52 6.77 16.49
N ARG A 280 -11.11 6.63 17.69
CA ARG A 280 -10.94 7.60 18.79
C ARG A 280 -9.50 7.69 19.27
N ARG A 281 -8.78 6.55 19.34
CA ARG A 281 -7.36 6.51 19.71
C ARG A 281 -6.48 7.19 18.66
N LEU A 282 -6.67 6.87 17.38
CA LEU A 282 -5.94 7.54 16.30
C LEU A 282 -6.20 9.05 16.29
N LYS A 283 -7.44 9.48 16.56
CA LYS A 283 -7.78 10.90 16.72
C LYS A 283 -7.11 11.55 17.93
N ALA A 284 -6.90 10.83 19.03
CA ALA A 284 -6.16 11.33 20.17
C ALA A 284 -4.67 11.56 19.83
N ILE A 285 -4.07 10.62 19.09
CA ILE A 285 -2.69 10.76 18.58
C ILE A 285 -2.61 11.97 17.65
N TRP A 286 -3.52 12.08 16.68
CA TRP A 286 -3.58 13.21 15.75
C TRP A 286 -3.64 14.56 16.47
N ARG A 287 -4.44 14.69 17.54
CA ARG A 287 -4.54 15.91 18.36
C ARG A 287 -3.24 16.23 19.12
N GLY A 288 -2.46 15.21 19.44
CA GLY A 288 -1.18 15.36 20.14
C GLY A 288 -0.05 15.89 19.24
N ILE A 289 -0.19 15.81 17.91
CA ILE A 289 0.83 16.28 16.97
C ILE A 289 0.65 17.79 16.75
N ASN A 290 1.69 18.57 17.05
CA ASN A 290 1.74 19.98 16.66
C ASN A 290 2.56 20.17 15.37
N ASP A 291 1.87 20.51 14.28
CA ASP A 291 2.41 20.73 12.94
C ASP A 291 2.45 22.20 12.54
N THR A 292 2.27 23.14 13.48
CA THR A 292 2.42 24.57 13.18
C THR A 292 3.84 24.87 12.68
N GLY A 293 3.94 25.36 11.44
CA GLY A 293 5.19 25.81 10.80
C GLY A 293 5.59 24.99 9.58
N ALA A 294 5.99 25.68 8.50
CA ALA A 294 6.31 25.11 7.19
C ALA A 294 7.51 24.13 7.17
N ALA A 295 8.31 24.07 8.24
CA ALA A 295 9.47 23.17 8.36
C ALA A 295 9.12 21.75 8.87
N ASN A 296 7.87 21.49 9.26
CA ASN A 296 7.46 20.24 9.90
C ASN A 296 6.78 19.25 8.94
N LEU A 297 7.29 19.08 7.72
CA LEU A 297 6.67 18.24 6.68
C LEU A 297 6.32 16.82 7.17
N ALA A 298 7.24 16.14 7.86
CA ALA A 298 7.00 14.79 8.39
C ALA A 298 5.83 14.74 9.40
N ARG A 299 5.61 15.81 10.18
CA ARG A 299 4.48 15.89 11.12
C ARG A 299 3.16 16.07 10.38
N THR A 300 3.15 16.94 9.37
CA THR A 300 2.00 17.16 8.50
C THR A 300 1.62 15.86 7.79
N GLU A 301 2.59 15.15 7.20
CA GLU A 301 2.33 13.86 6.56
C GLU A 301 1.78 12.80 7.52
N ALA A 302 2.35 12.68 8.71
CA ALA A 302 1.85 11.75 9.73
C ALA A 302 0.41 12.09 10.16
N LYS A 303 0.09 13.38 10.33
CA LYS A 303 -1.27 13.84 10.61
C LYS A 303 -2.24 13.52 9.48
N SER A 304 -1.87 13.78 8.22
CA SER A 304 -2.72 13.48 7.06
C SER A 304 -3.03 11.98 6.97
N VAL A 305 -2.04 11.12 7.21
CA VAL A 305 -2.25 9.67 7.23
C VAL A 305 -3.16 9.26 8.40
N LEU A 306 -2.92 9.76 9.62
CA LEU A 306 -3.80 9.48 10.77
C LEU A 306 -5.25 9.88 10.53
N GLU A 307 -5.48 11.02 9.90
CA GLU A 307 -6.80 11.51 9.54
C GLU A 307 -7.45 10.60 8.49
N TRP A 308 -6.76 10.33 7.38
CA TRP A 308 -7.26 9.46 6.31
C TRP A 308 -7.61 8.05 6.80
N VAL A 309 -6.73 7.43 7.60
CA VAL A 309 -6.99 6.12 8.21
C VAL A 309 -8.19 6.19 9.14
N GLY A 310 -8.28 7.24 9.97
CA GLY A 310 -9.43 7.44 10.86
C GLY A 310 -10.76 7.58 10.12
N GLU A 311 -10.78 8.32 9.00
CA GLU A 311 -11.96 8.46 8.16
C GLU A 311 -12.33 7.13 7.48
N ARG A 312 -11.36 6.40 6.91
CA ARG A 312 -11.64 5.08 6.32
C ARG A 312 -12.21 4.10 7.35
N LEU A 313 -11.68 4.08 8.57
CA LEU A 313 -12.23 3.25 9.66
C LEU A 313 -13.70 3.59 9.91
N ASN A 314 -14.05 4.87 9.99
CA ASN A 314 -15.42 5.33 10.26
C ASN A 314 -16.40 5.07 9.12
N TYR A 315 -15.96 5.20 7.87
CA TYR A 315 -16.88 5.25 6.71
C TYR A 315 -16.79 4.05 5.76
N SER A 316 -15.70 3.27 5.80
CA SER A 316 -15.49 2.11 4.92
C SER A 316 -15.42 0.78 5.69
N VAL A 317 -14.67 0.72 6.78
CA VAL A 317 -14.47 -0.54 7.55
C VAL A 317 -15.66 -0.80 8.49
N ARG A 318 -16.19 0.26 9.11
CA ARG A 318 -17.40 0.17 9.94
C ARG A 318 -18.58 -0.30 9.08
N THR A 319 -19.30 -1.33 9.53
CA THR A 319 -20.40 -1.95 8.73
C THR A 319 -21.55 -0.99 8.44
N ARG A 320 -21.76 -0.01 9.33
CA ARG A 320 -22.75 1.05 9.16
C ARG A 320 -22.06 2.39 9.27
N ARG A 321 -22.60 3.40 8.61
CA ARG A 321 -22.15 4.77 8.85
C ARG A 321 -22.35 5.15 10.32
N PRO A 322 -21.47 5.99 10.89
CA PRO A 322 -21.67 6.53 12.22
C PRO A 322 -23.06 7.15 12.28
N PRO A 323 -23.84 6.90 13.35
CA PRO A 323 -25.18 7.46 13.46
C PRO A 323 -25.09 8.97 13.32
N THR A 324 -25.78 9.52 12.31
CA THR A 324 -25.87 10.96 12.13
C THR A 324 -26.47 11.55 13.39
N GLN A 325 -25.85 12.62 13.91
CA GLN A 325 -26.42 13.35 15.04
C GLN A 325 -27.70 14.01 14.54
N SER A 326 -28.83 13.31 14.65
CA SER A 326 -30.14 13.90 14.42
C SER A 326 -30.32 15.00 15.46
N ILE A 327 -30.49 16.23 15.00
CA ILE A 327 -30.73 17.38 15.89
C ILE A 327 -32.06 17.19 16.64
N PHE A 328 -32.97 16.37 16.11
CA PHE A 328 -34.31 16.14 16.66
C PHE A 328 -34.52 14.77 17.30
N GLY A 329 -33.52 13.87 17.27
CA GLY A 329 -33.64 12.50 17.79
C GLY A 329 -32.82 12.28 19.06
N ASP A 330 -33.27 11.37 19.94
CA ASP A 330 -32.53 10.97 21.14
C ASP A 330 -31.38 9.99 20.85
N GLN A 331 -31.25 9.50 19.62
CA GLN A 331 -30.18 8.58 19.24
C GLN A 331 -28.89 9.33 18.85
N GLY A 332 -27.76 8.86 19.38
CA GLY A 332 -26.42 9.40 19.18
C GLY A 332 -25.84 10.08 20.44
N PRO A 333 -24.50 10.11 20.61
CA PRO A 333 -23.88 10.71 21.79
C PRO A 333 -24.26 12.19 21.90
N SER A 334 -24.82 12.57 23.07
CA SER A 334 -25.20 13.94 23.37
C SER A 334 -23.95 14.83 23.39
N SER A 335 -23.72 15.55 22.29
CA SER A 335 -22.62 16.52 22.22
C SER A 335 -23.10 17.87 22.75
N ALA A 336 -22.24 18.63 23.43
CA ALA A 336 -22.55 20.00 23.85
C ALA A 336 -22.96 20.89 22.64
N LYS A 337 -22.47 20.55 21.45
CA LYS A 337 -22.81 21.17 20.17
C LYS A 337 -24.26 20.86 19.73
N LYS A 338 -24.74 19.63 19.97
CA LYS A 338 -26.14 19.21 19.74
C LYS A 338 -27.11 19.98 20.63
N ARG A 339 -26.81 20.14 21.92
CA ARG A 339 -27.63 20.96 22.84
C ARG A 339 -27.75 22.40 22.37
N ARG A 340 -26.64 23.04 21.98
CA ARG A 340 -26.64 24.41 21.45
C ARG A 340 -27.43 24.53 20.14
N GLN A 341 -27.34 23.55 19.24
CA GLN A 341 -28.14 23.54 18.01
C GLN A 341 -29.62 23.29 18.26
N GLN A 342 -29.97 22.43 19.22
CA GLN A 342 -31.36 22.22 19.66
C GLN A 342 -31.94 23.50 20.26
N GLU A 343 -31.21 24.15 21.17
CA GLU A 343 -31.59 25.44 21.75
C GLU A 343 -31.77 26.52 20.67
N PHE A 344 -30.86 26.59 19.70
CA PHE A 344 -30.97 27.50 18.57
C PHE A 344 -32.22 27.22 17.71
N MET A 345 -32.48 25.95 17.36
CA MET A 345 -33.68 25.59 16.59
C MET A 345 -34.96 25.81 17.38
N HIS A 346 -34.97 25.57 18.69
CA HIS A 346 -36.10 25.90 19.54
C HIS A 346 -36.37 27.41 19.55
N GLN A 347 -35.32 28.24 19.72
CA GLN A 347 -35.45 29.69 19.64
C GLN A 347 -35.93 30.18 18.26
N PHE A 348 -35.43 29.57 17.17
CA PHE A 348 -35.84 29.89 15.80
C PHE A 348 -37.30 29.52 15.50
N VAL A 349 -37.77 28.35 15.97
CA VAL A 349 -39.17 27.93 15.80
C VAL A 349 -40.11 28.79 16.66
N HIS A 350 -39.70 29.13 17.89
CA HIS A 350 -40.48 30.02 18.75
C HIS A 350 -40.56 31.45 18.21
N SER A 351 -39.48 31.98 17.62
CA SER A 351 -39.50 33.32 17.01
C SER A 351 -40.40 33.41 15.78
N ARG A 352 -40.57 32.30 15.04
CA ARG A 352 -41.53 32.22 13.92
C ARG A 352 -42.98 32.02 14.36
N LYS A 353 -43.23 31.28 15.45
CA LYS A 353 -44.59 31.13 16.02
C LYS A 353 -45.10 32.41 16.70
N ASN A 354 -44.19 33.24 17.22
CA ASN A 354 -44.53 34.49 17.88
C ASN A 354 -44.43 35.72 16.97
N LYS A 355 -44.33 35.55 15.65
CA LYS A 355 -44.48 36.66 14.72
C LYS A 355 -45.98 36.92 14.52
N PRO A 356 -46.57 38.00 15.07
CA PRO A 356 -47.97 38.30 14.81
C PRO A 356 -48.15 38.53 13.30
N ALA A 357 -49.28 38.05 12.77
CA ALA A 357 -49.69 38.32 11.41
C ALA A 357 -49.92 39.83 11.26
N GLU A 358 -48.90 40.58 10.83
CA GLU A 358 -49.07 41.95 10.37
C GLU A 358 -49.72 41.92 8.98
N THR A 359 -51.03 42.12 9.05
CA THR A 359 -51.92 42.84 8.16
C THR A 359 -51.35 43.33 6.83
N THR A 360 -51.95 42.80 5.77
CA THR A 360 -52.01 43.33 4.41
C THR A 360 -52.33 44.83 4.40
N VAL A 361 -51.41 45.66 3.90
CA VAL A 361 -51.73 46.97 3.30
C VAL A 361 -50.96 47.10 1.99
N VAL A 362 -51.72 47.29 0.92
CA VAL A 362 -51.29 47.53 -0.46
C VAL A 362 -50.74 48.95 -0.58
N GLY A 363 -49.57 49.14 -1.20
CA GLY A 363 -49.09 50.47 -1.62
C GLY A 363 -47.63 50.56 -2.07
N ALA A 364 -47.42 50.45 -3.39
CA ALA A 364 -46.36 51.07 -4.22
C ALA A 364 -44.88 50.61 -4.13
N GLU A 365 -44.53 49.80 -5.13
CA GLU A 365 -43.33 49.82 -6.01
C GLU A 365 -41.96 50.34 -5.52
N SER A 366 -40.95 49.46 -5.62
CA SER A 366 -39.87 49.60 -6.63
C SER A 366 -38.97 48.35 -6.64
N LEU A 367 -38.79 47.77 -7.84
CA LEU A 367 -37.69 46.85 -8.17
C LEU A 367 -36.39 47.67 -8.31
N PRO A 368 -35.23 47.15 -7.86
CA PRO A 368 -34.30 46.45 -8.78
C PRO A 368 -33.59 45.28 -8.06
N SER A 369 -32.84 44.34 -8.65
CA SER A 369 -32.50 43.92 -10.00
C SER A 369 -32.03 42.46 -9.84
N GLU A 370 -32.23 41.63 -10.86
CA GLU A 370 -31.50 40.37 -11.00
C GLU A 370 -29.99 40.66 -11.12
N ASP A 371 -29.19 39.81 -10.48
CA ASP A 371 -27.72 39.60 -10.56
C ASP A 371 -27.25 39.28 -9.12
N ASP A 372 -26.55 38.21 -8.79
CA ASP A 372 -26.00 37.13 -9.59
C ASP A 372 -25.48 36.07 -8.59
N THR A 373 -25.59 34.80 -8.98
CA THR A 373 -24.53 33.81 -8.79
C THR A 373 -24.22 33.24 -7.39
N CYS A 374 -24.69 32.00 -7.22
CA CYS A 374 -23.99 30.93 -6.49
C CYS A 374 -22.50 30.83 -6.89
N ILE A 375 -21.55 30.95 -5.95
CA ILE A 375 -20.22 30.31 -6.09
C ILE A 375 -19.85 29.60 -4.78
N THR A 376 -20.01 28.28 -4.85
CA THR A 376 -19.07 27.22 -4.45
C THR A 376 -18.02 27.48 -3.37
N ALA A 377 -18.07 26.60 -2.38
CA ALA A 377 -16.89 26.06 -1.73
C ALA A 377 -15.92 25.48 -2.79
N LEU A 378 -14.66 25.89 -2.73
CA LEU A 378 -13.48 25.05 -2.94
C LEU A 378 -12.26 25.81 -2.41
N GLY A 379 -11.44 25.07 -1.67
CA GLY A 379 -10.18 25.46 -1.06
C GLY A 379 -9.64 24.25 -0.33
#